data_AF-A0A7W2FNT2-F1
#
_entry.id   AF-A0A7W2FNT2-F1
#
_cell.length_a   1.000
_cell.length_b   1.000
_cell.length_c   1.000
_cell.angle_alpha   90.00
_cell.angle_beta   90.00
_cell.angle_gamma   90.00
#
_symmetry.space_group_name_H-M   'P 1'
#
loop_
_entity.id
_entity.type
_entity.pdbx_description
1 polymer ?
#
loop_
_entity_poly.entity_id
_entity_poly.type
_entity_poly.pdbx_seq_one_letter_code
_entity_poly.pdbx_strand_id
1 'polypeptide(L)'
;MPAHTYTSIDVPFNNRHTCWFCGEPSSTNLHFPRDVESCVYLEHILLTIPACNECQSFKYPSDLTSIWALRSCIKQALISKYTKHLAIGENWTEQELIDSDFSGAILGGFGKSAWQMYQIAKQRVAFQGWLVSVDDLPLNSIDDTVGFEFNGTHYSSLNSCIDFFVNAIDVDRELLTQLIDIMTPSRFDHALKIAKLNKRISNARRAQIIDEITTQEAEKLEAAFEQHHRKSAHQSIVDVAVSGTIAPAFAIQWALEKDVYTLAELCDLEDDYFDQFQTLGGAAAFASYNGLQLYLKAREESVWIENHDLNKELWR
;
A
#
# COMPACT_ATOMS: atom_id res chain seq x y z
N MET A 1 31.82 -17.58 38.07
CA MET A 1 30.76 -17.10 37.14
C MET A 1 31.39 -17.05 35.76
N PRO A 2 30.78 -17.63 34.71
CA PRO A 2 31.37 -17.59 33.37
C PRO A 2 31.46 -16.13 32.91
N ALA A 3 32.63 -15.74 32.39
CA ALA A 3 32.82 -14.42 31.82
C ALA A 3 31.95 -14.30 30.56
N HIS A 4 30.95 -13.42 30.60
CA HIS A 4 30.12 -13.09 29.44
C HIS A 4 31.01 -12.48 28.36
N THR A 5 31.36 -13.29 27.36
CA THR A 5 32.28 -12.89 26.28
C THR A 5 31.47 -12.57 25.04
N TYR A 6 31.66 -11.36 24.49
CA TYR A 6 31.02 -10.97 23.23
C TYR A 6 31.74 -11.60 22.05
N THR A 7 30.96 -12.12 21.09
CA THR A 7 31.47 -12.76 19.88
C THR A 7 31.25 -11.83 18.68
N SER A 8 32.25 -11.65 17.83
CA SER A 8 32.10 -10.79 16.64
C SER A 8 31.27 -11.48 15.58
N ILE A 9 30.39 -10.74 14.91
CA ILE A 9 29.71 -11.25 13.71
C ILE A 9 30.70 -11.37 12.55
N ASP A 10 30.47 -12.31 11.65
CA ASP A 10 31.25 -12.42 10.42
C ASP A 10 30.99 -11.18 9.55
N VAL A 11 32.06 -10.68 8.94
CA VAL A 11 32.02 -9.50 8.07
C VAL A 11 32.52 -9.90 6.69
N PRO A 12 31.66 -9.84 5.65
CA PRO A 12 32.08 -10.08 4.29
C PRO A 12 33.26 -9.19 3.89
N PHE A 13 34.15 -9.70 3.05
CA PHE A 13 35.37 -8.98 2.66
C PHE A 13 35.10 -7.57 2.12
N ASN A 14 34.00 -7.40 1.38
CA ASN A 14 33.57 -6.12 0.80
C ASN A 14 32.99 -5.13 1.83
N ASN A 15 32.73 -5.57 3.06
CA ASN A 15 32.10 -4.80 4.14
C ASN A 15 32.99 -4.66 5.39
N ARG A 16 34.25 -5.09 5.33
CA ARG A 16 35.21 -5.11 6.46
C ARG A 16 35.45 -3.78 7.19
N HIS A 17 35.10 -2.66 6.56
CA HIS A 17 35.19 -1.31 7.13
C HIS A 17 33.84 -0.59 7.08
N THR A 18 32.74 -1.34 7.12
CA THR A 18 31.40 -0.82 6.93
C THR A 18 30.58 -1.01 8.20
N CYS A 19 29.90 0.04 8.63
CA CYS A 19 28.90 0.00 9.69
C CYS A 19 27.72 -0.87 9.24
N TRP A 20 27.41 -1.92 9.98
CA TRP A 20 26.33 -2.85 9.64
C TRP A 20 24.96 -2.16 9.58
N PHE A 21 24.78 -1.10 10.37
CA PHE A 21 23.50 -0.38 10.46
C PHE A 21 23.27 0.62 9.32
N CYS A 22 24.30 1.33 8.85
CA CYS A 22 24.09 2.48 7.95
C CYS A 22 25.03 2.56 6.73
N GLY A 23 25.98 1.63 6.58
CA GLY A 23 26.84 1.61 5.39
C GLY A 23 28.02 2.60 5.43
N GLU A 24 28.06 3.50 6.40
CA GLU A 24 29.20 4.41 6.63
C GLU A 24 30.45 3.64 7.08
N PRO A 25 31.65 4.24 7.00
CA PRO A 25 32.85 3.65 7.56
C PRO A 25 32.67 3.23 9.02
N SER A 26 32.98 1.97 9.34
CA SER A 26 33.02 1.50 10.73
C SER A 26 34.27 2.05 11.40
N SER A 27 34.07 2.70 12.55
CA SER A 27 35.13 3.30 13.36
C SER A 27 35.19 2.70 14.77
N THR A 28 34.20 1.87 15.12
CA THR A 28 34.04 1.29 16.45
C THR A 28 33.21 0.00 16.35
N ASN A 29 32.97 -0.62 17.50
CA ASN A 29 32.08 -1.76 17.64
C ASN A 29 30.94 -1.45 18.63
N LEU A 30 29.77 -2.02 18.38
CA LEU A 30 28.65 -2.04 19.29
C LEU A 30 28.57 -3.43 19.92
N HIS A 31 28.59 -3.48 21.25
CA HIS A 31 28.33 -4.70 22.01
C HIS A 31 26.84 -4.81 22.32
N PHE A 32 26.23 -5.95 21.96
CA PHE A 32 24.81 -6.20 22.15
C PHE A 32 24.60 -7.50 22.96
N PRO A 33 23.90 -7.43 24.11
CA PRO A 33 23.24 -6.27 24.71
C PRO A 33 24.27 -5.29 25.30
N ARG A 34 23.84 -4.08 25.70
CA ARG A 34 24.76 -3.09 26.30
C ARG A 34 25.15 -3.50 27.72
N ASP A 35 24.15 -3.96 28.47
CA ASP A 35 24.27 -4.42 29.84
C ASP A 35 24.09 -5.94 29.88
N VAL A 36 24.98 -6.63 30.58
CA VAL A 36 24.96 -8.10 30.63
C VAL A 36 23.70 -8.64 31.29
N GLU A 37 23.08 -7.88 32.21
CA GLU A 37 21.82 -8.25 32.86
C GLU A 37 20.66 -8.42 31.86
N SER A 38 20.71 -7.70 30.73
CA SER A 38 19.74 -7.83 29.63
C SER A 38 19.85 -9.13 28.84
N CYS A 39 20.91 -9.93 29.05
CA CYS A 39 21.09 -11.19 28.31
C CYS A 39 19.95 -12.20 28.54
N VAL A 40 19.17 -12.05 29.62
CA VAL A 40 18.04 -12.91 29.95
C VAL A 40 16.96 -12.91 28.86
N TYR A 41 16.84 -11.82 28.10
CA TYR A 41 15.85 -11.67 27.03
C TYR A 41 16.36 -12.13 25.66
N LEU A 42 17.66 -12.41 25.51
CA LEU A 42 18.25 -12.68 24.21
C LEU A 42 18.04 -14.11 23.73
N GLU A 43 17.69 -14.22 22.45
CA GLU A 43 17.51 -15.49 21.74
C GLU A 43 18.80 -16.00 21.09
N HIS A 44 19.90 -15.25 21.24
CA HIS A 44 21.19 -15.56 20.64
C HIS A 44 22.36 -15.16 21.56
N ILE A 45 23.58 -15.59 21.21
CA ILE A 45 24.81 -15.25 21.95
C ILE A 45 25.08 -13.74 21.97
N LEU A 46 25.91 -13.27 22.90
CA LEU A 46 26.29 -11.85 22.96
C LEU A 46 27.13 -11.47 21.74
N LEU A 47 26.78 -10.39 21.05
CA LEU A 47 27.38 -10.01 19.77
C LEU A 47 28.22 -8.73 19.84
N THR A 48 29.30 -8.71 19.07
CA THR A 48 30.07 -7.51 18.72
C THR A 48 29.82 -7.19 17.25
N ILE A 49 29.29 -6.00 16.99
CA ILE A 49 28.79 -5.60 15.67
C ILE A 49 29.60 -4.38 15.18
N PRO A 50 30.16 -4.41 13.96
CA PRO A 50 30.88 -3.26 13.42
C PRO A 50 29.93 -2.08 13.20
N ALA A 51 30.30 -0.92 13.76
CA ALA A 51 29.46 0.27 13.75
C ALA A 51 30.28 1.56 13.51
N CYS A 52 29.61 2.60 13.02
CA CYS A 52 30.15 3.96 13.09
C CYS A 52 29.84 4.56 14.46
N ASN A 53 30.56 5.62 14.84
CA ASN A 53 30.38 6.30 16.12
C ASN A 53 28.93 6.79 16.33
N GLU A 54 28.24 7.19 15.26
CA GLU A 54 26.85 7.61 15.36
C GLU A 54 25.93 6.46 15.74
N CYS A 55 25.95 5.36 14.98
CA CYS A 55 25.06 4.22 15.25
C CYS A 55 25.31 3.61 16.63
N GLN A 56 26.56 3.61 17.09
CA GLN A 56 26.93 3.14 18.43
C GLN A 56 26.38 4.04 19.56
N SER A 57 26.26 5.35 19.29
CA SER A 57 25.82 6.34 20.28
C SER A 57 24.31 6.32 20.55
N PHE A 58 23.52 5.71 19.67
CA PHE A 58 22.08 5.63 19.86
C PHE A 58 21.73 4.76 21.07
N LYS A 59 20.74 5.23 21.82
CA LYS A 59 20.12 4.46 22.91
C LYS A 59 19.05 3.55 22.32
N TYR A 60 18.91 2.38 22.90
CA TYR A 60 17.89 1.39 22.55
C TYR A 60 17.37 0.73 23.85
N PRO A 61 16.16 0.15 23.82
CA PRO A 61 15.59 -0.53 24.97
C PRO A 61 16.49 -1.66 25.50
N SER A 62 16.48 -1.90 26.81
CA SER A 62 17.31 -2.93 27.44
C SER A 62 16.72 -4.34 27.31
N ASP A 63 15.47 -4.46 26.89
CA ASP A 63 14.66 -5.68 26.81
C ASP A 63 14.54 -6.23 25.38
N LEU A 64 15.40 -5.79 24.46
CA LEU A 64 15.43 -6.32 23.10
C LEU A 64 15.87 -7.79 23.08
N THR A 65 15.16 -8.58 22.29
CA THR A 65 15.34 -10.05 22.19
C THR A 65 16.32 -10.48 21.11
N SER A 66 16.54 -9.63 20.10
CA SER A 66 17.33 -9.96 18.91
C SER A 66 18.13 -8.77 18.34
N ILE A 67 19.21 -9.02 17.60
CA ILE A 67 19.97 -7.99 16.87
C ILE A 67 19.14 -7.36 15.73
N TRP A 68 18.07 -8.01 15.26
CA TRP A 68 17.12 -7.46 14.29
C TRP A 68 16.25 -6.38 14.94
N ALA A 69 15.75 -6.64 16.16
CA ALA A 69 15.07 -5.62 16.95
C ALA A 69 16.00 -4.43 17.25
N LEU A 70 17.27 -4.69 17.60
CA LEU A 70 18.30 -3.65 17.74
C LEU A 70 18.47 -2.84 16.45
N ARG A 71 18.56 -3.52 15.31
CA ARG A 71 18.69 -2.89 13.99
C ARG A 71 17.51 -1.98 13.72
N SER A 72 16.29 -2.45 13.96
CA SER A 72 15.05 -1.66 13.81
C SER A 72 15.10 -0.39 14.66
N CYS A 73 15.50 -0.50 15.94
CA CYS A 73 15.67 0.67 16.81
C CYS A 73 16.71 1.67 16.29
N ILE A 74 17.89 1.19 15.86
CA ILE A 74 18.95 2.07 15.33
C ILE A 74 18.52 2.71 14.00
N LYS A 75 17.82 1.96 13.13
CA LYS A 75 17.26 2.48 11.88
C LYS A 75 16.23 3.57 12.13
N GLN A 76 15.33 3.37 13.08
CA GLN A 76 14.39 4.40 13.47
C GLN A 76 15.09 5.64 14.04
N ALA A 77 16.12 5.46 14.85
CA ALA A 77 16.91 6.58 15.38
C ALA A 77 17.63 7.36 14.26
N LEU A 78 18.13 6.67 13.22
CA LEU A 78 18.68 7.31 12.01
C LEU A 78 17.61 8.13 11.27
N ILE A 79 16.42 7.57 11.04
CA ILE A 79 15.30 8.28 10.39
C ILE A 79 14.98 9.57 11.16
N SER A 80 14.83 9.46 12.49
CA SER A 80 14.56 10.60 13.35
C SER A 80 15.68 11.65 13.31
N LYS A 81 16.95 11.23 13.32
CA LYS A 81 18.09 12.14 13.26
C LYS A 81 18.19 12.87 11.92
N TYR A 82 17.98 12.14 10.83
CA TYR A 82 18.12 12.65 9.46
C TYR A 82 16.81 13.21 8.89
N THR A 83 15.76 13.35 9.70
CA THR A 83 14.42 13.78 9.25
C THR A 83 14.47 15.04 8.39
N LYS A 84 15.25 16.05 8.77
CA LYS A 84 15.39 17.30 7.99
C LYS A 84 16.01 17.09 6.61
N HIS A 85 16.96 16.17 6.49
CA HIS A 85 17.61 15.86 5.22
C HIS A 85 16.72 15.00 4.33
N LEU A 86 16.02 14.04 4.93
CA LEU A 86 15.02 13.21 4.24
C LEU A 86 13.84 14.04 3.74
N ALA A 87 13.42 15.05 4.51
CA ALA A 87 12.35 15.98 4.15
C ALA A 87 12.60 16.74 2.84
N ILE A 88 13.87 16.89 2.43
CA ILE A 88 14.22 17.56 1.16
C ILE A 88 13.60 16.79 0.00
N GLY A 89 13.77 15.46 -0.06
CA GLY A 89 13.19 14.63 -1.12
C GLY A 89 11.68 14.43 -1.01
N GLU A 90 11.07 14.78 0.13
CA GLU A 90 9.60 14.79 0.28
C GLU A 90 8.95 16.07 -0.23
N ASN A 91 9.70 17.18 -0.25
CA ASN A 91 9.22 18.49 -0.68
C ASN A 91 9.68 18.86 -2.09
N TRP A 92 10.80 18.29 -2.56
CA TRP A 92 11.43 18.68 -3.80
C TRP A 92 12.03 17.50 -4.54
N THR A 93 11.94 17.56 -5.87
CA THR A 93 12.80 16.81 -6.78
C THR A 93 14.16 17.50 -6.93
N GLU A 94 15.14 16.76 -7.45
CA GLU A 94 16.46 17.33 -7.78
C GLU A 94 16.33 18.51 -8.75
N GLN A 95 15.48 18.38 -9.77
CA GLN A 95 15.27 19.39 -10.79
C GLN A 95 14.61 20.64 -10.20
N GLU A 96 13.58 20.50 -9.36
CA GLU A 96 12.95 21.65 -8.71
C GLU A 96 13.93 22.41 -7.80
N LEU A 97 14.86 21.72 -7.12
CA LEU A 97 15.91 22.40 -6.33
C LEU A 97 16.93 23.14 -7.18
N ILE A 98 17.27 22.60 -8.35
CA ILE A 98 18.16 23.25 -9.32
C ILE A 98 17.48 24.49 -9.91
N ASP A 99 16.20 24.36 -10.27
CA ASP A 99 15.42 25.40 -10.93
C ASP A 99 14.94 26.50 -9.97
N SER A 100 14.95 26.25 -8.66
CA SER A 100 14.58 27.23 -7.62
C SER A 100 15.54 28.42 -7.51
N ASP A 101 16.60 28.47 -8.34
CA ASP A 101 17.64 29.51 -8.47
C ASP A 101 17.77 30.41 -7.24
N PHE A 102 18.23 29.80 -6.13
CA PHE A 102 18.49 30.50 -4.89
C PHE A 102 19.64 31.51 -5.10
N SER A 103 19.32 32.69 -5.60
CA SER A 103 20.32 33.69 -6.00
C SER A 103 21.02 34.34 -4.79
N GLY A 104 22.32 34.61 -4.94
CA GLY A 104 23.17 35.28 -3.95
C GLY A 104 24.34 34.43 -3.46
N ALA A 105 25.41 35.09 -3.01
CA ALA A 105 26.67 34.46 -2.58
C ALA A 105 26.52 33.45 -1.41
N ILE A 106 25.38 33.48 -0.71
CA ILE A 106 25.09 32.63 0.45
C ILE A 106 24.28 31.38 0.05
N LEU A 107 23.41 31.48 -0.96
CA LEU A 107 22.44 30.43 -1.30
C LEU A 107 22.66 29.79 -2.69
N GLY A 108 23.55 30.33 -3.53
CA GLY A 108 23.79 29.81 -4.89
C GLY A 108 24.30 28.36 -4.96
N GLY A 109 24.81 27.81 -3.85
CA GLY A 109 25.18 26.40 -3.71
C GLY A 109 24.15 25.53 -2.97
N PHE A 110 23.07 26.13 -2.46
CA PHE A 110 22.15 25.47 -1.54
C PHE A 110 21.47 24.26 -2.18
N GLY A 111 20.89 24.39 -3.38
CA GLY A 111 20.16 23.29 -4.04
C GLY A 111 21.00 22.02 -4.20
N LYS A 112 22.24 22.14 -4.72
CA LYS A 112 23.16 21.00 -4.89
C LYS A 112 23.57 20.37 -3.56
N SER A 113 23.93 21.20 -2.58
CA SER A 113 24.32 20.69 -1.26
C SER A 113 23.15 20.02 -0.52
N ALA A 114 21.94 20.60 -0.60
CA ALA A 114 20.73 20.06 -0.02
C ALA A 114 20.39 18.69 -0.60
N TRP A 115 20.42 18.55 -1.93
CA TRP A 115 20.16 17.27 -2.59
C TRP A 115 21.20 16.21 -2.24
N GLN A 116 22.48 16.57 -2.18
CA GLN A 116 23.54 15.65 -1.72
C GLN A 116 23.30 15.18 -0.29
N MET A 117 22.91 16.07 0.63
CA MET A 117 22.57 15.69 2.00
C MET A 117 21.36 14.75 2.05
N TYR A 118 20.34 14.98 1.23
CA TYR A 118 19.21 14.05 1.06
C TYR A 118 19.68 12.66 0.62
N GLN A 119 20.50 12.59 -0.43
CA GLN A 119 20.99 11.32 -0.95
C GLN A 119 21.82 10.54 0.09
N ILE A 120 22.70 11.21 0.82
CA ILE A 120 23.47 10.61 1.91
C ILE A 120 22.53 10.05 3.00
N ALA A 121 21.57 10.86 3.45
CA ALA A 121 20.59 10.43 4.46
C ALA A 121 19.77 9.21 3.97
N LYS A 122 19.28 9.26 2.72
CA LYS A 122 18.52 8.18 2.10
C LYS A 122 19.33 6.89 2.02
N GLN A 123 20.58 6.96 1.56
CA GLN A 123 21.47 5.80 1.47
C GLN A 123 21.71 5.15 2.85
N ARG A 124 21.95 5.96 3.88
CA ARG A 124 22.19 5.48 5.25
C ARG A 124 20.98 4.75 5.83
N VAL A 125 19.79 5.31 5.63
CA VAL A 125 18.53 4.71 6.09
C VAL A 125 18.21 3.44 5.29
N ALA A 126 18.42 3.44 3.97
CA ALA A 126 18.12 2.31 3.09
C ALA A 126 19.15 1.16 3.16
N PHE A 127 20.35 1.38 3.72
CA PHE A 127 21.41 0.36 3.75
C PHE A 127 20.98 -0.91 4.51
N GLN A 128 20.96 -2.07 3.87
CA GLN A 128 20.41 -3.30 4.46
C GLN A 128 21.39 -4.11 5.33
N GLY A 129 22.67 -3.75 5.34
CA GLY A 129 23.68 -4.59 6.00
C GLY A 129 23.94 -5.86 5.21
N TRP A 130 24.37 -6.91 5.91
CA TRP A 130 24.58 -8.25 5.38
C TRP A 130 23.99 -9.29 6.35
N LEU A 131 23.82 -10.53 5.86
CA LEU A 131 23.33 -11.64 6.68
C LEU A 131 24.24 -11.87 7.87
N VAL A 132 23.66 -12.01 9.06
CA VAL A 132 24.40 -12.19 10.30
C VAL A 132 24.75 -13.67 10.47
N SER A 133 26.05 -13.95 10.54
CA SER A 133 26.60 -15.25 10.91
C SER A 133 27.72 -15.07 11.94
N VAL A 134 28.04 -16.15 12.64
CA VAL A 134 29.18 -16.27 13.54
C VAL A 134 29.89 -17.57 13.22
N ASP A 135 31.18 -17.51 12.91
CA ASP A 135 31.97 -18.67 12.51
C ASP A 135 31.33 -19.42 11.31
N ASP A 136 30.86 -18.66 10.32
CA ASP A 136 30.15 -19.10 9.12
C ASP A 136 28.80 -19.81 9.38
N LEU A 137 28.32 -19.79 10.63
CA LEU A 137 27.00 -20.31 10.99
C LEU A 137 25.98 -19.16 11.05
N PRO A 138 24.91 -19.19 10.22
CA PRO A 138 23.83 -18.22 10.30
C PRO A 138 23.24 -18.17 11.71
N LEU A 139 22.94 -16.96 12.20
CA LEU A 139 22.25 -16.83 13.46
C LEU A 139 20.79 -17.30 13.30
N ASN A 140 20.40 -18.34 14.02
CA ASN A 140 19.09 -19.00 13.87
C ASN A 140 17.91 -18.25 14.54
N SER A 141 18.01 -16.94 14.76
CA SER A 141 16.90 -16.15 15.30
C SER A 141 15.97 -15.69 14.19
N ILE A 142 14.66 -15.76 14.44
CA ILE A 142 13.64 -15.25 13.52
C ILE A 142 13.70 -13.72 13.57
N ASP A 143 13.72 -13.08 12.39
CA ASP A 143 13.43 -11.65 12.31
C ASP A 143 11.94 -11.46 12.59
N ASP A 144 11.62 -11.11 13.84
CA ASP A 144 10.27 -10.84 14.32
C ASP A 144 9.90 -9.36 14.19
N THR A 145 10.74 -8.55 13.54
CA THR A 145 10.49 -7.11 13.42
C THR A 145 9.39 -6.84 12.40
N VAL A 146 8.18 -6.63 12.91
CA VAL A 146 7.06 -6.12 12.09
C VAL A 146 7.20 -4.61 11.99
N GLY A 147 7.51 -4.11 10.80
CA GLY A 147 7.56 -2.68 10.51
C GLY A 147 6.46 -2.21 9.56
N PHE A 148 6.51 -0.92 9.24
CA PHE A 148 5.68 -0.32 8.19
C PHE A 148 6.58 0.20 7.09
N GLU A 149 6.36 -0.24 5.86
CA GLU A 149 7.11 0.22 4.69
C GLU A 149 6.31 1.27 3.93
N PHE A 150 6.96 2.39 3.62
CA PHE A 150 6.38 3.43 2.76
C PHE A 150 7.47 4.07 1.90
N ASN A 151 7.22 4.17 0.59
CA ASN A 151 8.16 4.73 -0.40
C ASN A 151 9.59 4.17 -0.30
N GLY A 152 9.72 2.85 -0.07
CA GLY A 152 11.01 2.17 0.06
C GLY A 152 11.78 2.49 1.35
N THR A 153 11.13 3.12 2.33
CA THR A 153 11.67 3.34 3.68
C THR A 153 10.93 2.46 4.67
N HIS A 154 11.69 1.69 5.46
CA HIS A 154 11.16 0.83 6.50
C HIS A 154 11.17 1.56 7.86
N TYR A 155 9.99 1.80 8.40
CA TYR A 155 9.77 2.40 9.72
C TYR A 155 9.50 1.30 10.76
N SER A 156 9.88 1.55 12.02
CA SER A 156 9.60 0.58 13.10
C SER A 156 8.12 0.37 13.39
N SER A 157 7.25 1.30 12.96
CA SER A 157 5.79 1.19 13.05
C SER A 157 5.11 2.22 12.15
N LEU A 158 3.79 2.07 11.95
CA LEU A 158 2.97 3.09 11.30
C LEU A 158 3.06 4.45 12.02
N ASN A 159 3.04 4.46 13.35
CA ASN A 159 3.18 5.68 14.15
C ASN A 159 4.54 6.35 13.91
N SER A 160 5.60 5.57 13.77
CA SER A 160 6.93 6.09 13.46
C SER A 160 7.02 6.70 12.06
N CYS A 161 6.24 6.19 11.10
CA CYS A 161 6.06 6.80 9.79
C CYS A 161 5.28 8.11 9.87
N ILE A 162 4.18 8.15 10.64
CA ILE A 162 3.43 9.39 10.90
C ILE A 162 4.33 10.45 11.56
N ASP A 163 5.10 10.07 12.59
CA ASP A 163 6.05 10.94 13.27
C ASP A 163 7.05 11.56 12.29
N PHE A 164 7.56 10.75 11.35
CA PHE A 164 8.44 11.25 10.31
C PHE A 164 7.77 12.36 9.49
N PHE A 165 6.56 12.13 8.96
CA PHE A 165 5.88 13.13 8.13
C PHE A 165 5.45 14.38 8.90
N VAL A 166 5.02 14.23 10.15
CA VAL A 166 4.73 15.37 11.04
C VAL A 166 5.98 16.23 11.20
N ASN A 167 7.13 15.61 11.48
CA ASN A 167 8.38 16.34 11.72
C ASN A 167 9.09 16.83 10.45
N ALA A 168 8.96 16.10 9.34
CA ALA A 168 9.64 16.38 8.07
C ALA A 168 8.97 17.54 7.32
N ILE A 169 7.64 17.57 7.30
CA ILE A 169 6.89 18.43 6.37
C ILE A 169 5.71 19.17 7.01
N ASP A 170 5.62 19.18 8.35
CA ASP A 170 4.63 19.94 9.13
C ASP A 170 3.17 19.52 8.80
N VAL A 171 2.95 18.21 8.62
CA VAL A 171 1.61 17.64 8.47
C VAL A 171 0.91 17.59 9.83
N ASP A 172 -0.39 17.90 9.84
CA ASP A 172 -1.22 17.79 11.03
C ASP A 172 -1.39 16.32 11.45
N ARG A 173 -0.84 15.96 12.62
CA ARG A 173 -0.85 14.59 13.14
C ARG A 173 -2.26 14.03 13.25
N GLU A 174 -3.16 14.79 13.85
CA GLU A 174 -4.49 14.31 14.19
C GLU A 174 -5.32 14.05 12.93
N LEU A 175 -5.22 14.94 11.93
CA LEU A 175 -5.82 14.74 10.62
C LEU A 175 -5.26 13.49 9.93
N LEU A 176 -3.93 13.33 9.87
CA LEU A 176 -3.31 12.19 9.19
C LEU A 176 -3.71 10.86 9.86
N THR A 177 -3.70 10.79 11.19
CA THR A 177 -4.12 9.59 11.92
C THR A 177 -5.57 9.23 11.63
N GLN A 178 -6.50 10.20 11.72
CA GLN A 178 -7.92 9.94 11.46
C GLN A 178 -8.18 9.51 10.00
N LEU A 179 -7.49 10.12 9.03
CA LEU A 179 -7.59 9.71 7.63
C LEU A 179 -7.11 8.27 7.42
N ILE A 180 -6.03 7.86 8.08
CA ILE A 180 -5.53 6.48 7.99
C ILE A 180 -6.52 5.49 8.64
N ASP A 181 -7.17 5.87 9.75
CA ASP A 181 -8.17 5.01 10.39
C ASP A 181 -9.38 4.77 9.47
N ILE A 182 -9.82 5.80 8.73
CA ILE A 182 -10.92 5.71 7.76
C ILE A 182 -10.50 4.93 6.50
N MET A 183 -9.31 5.22 5.98
CA MET A 183 -8.87 4.73 4.66
C MET A 183 -8.07 3.43 4.74
N THR A 184 -7.68 3.00 5.94
CA THR A 184 -6.71 1.95 6.27
C THR A 184 -5.25 2.27 5.90
N PRO A 185 -4.26 1.63 6.55
CA PRO A 185 -2.84 1.82 6.23
C PRO A 185 -2.46 1.49 4.78
N SER A 186 -3.23 0.64 4.09
CA SER A 186 -2.99 0.30 2.67
C SER A 186 -3.10 1.51 1.73
N ARG A 187 -3.83 2.56 2.16
CA ARG A 187 -4.05 3.80 1.41
C ARG A 187 -3.34 4.99 2.05
N PHE A 188 -2.25 4.73 2.78
CA PHE A 188 -1.45 5.77 3.45
C PHE A 188 -1.01 6.89 2.51
N ASP A 189 -0.58 6.59 1.28
CA ASP A 189 -0.21 7.62 0.28
C ASP A 189 -1.34 8.63 0.02
N HIS A 190 -2.57 8.14 -0.08
CA HIS A 190 -3.75 8.99 -0.32
C HIS A 190 -4.10 9.82 0.92
N ALA A 191 -4.09 9.22 2.12
CA ALA A 191 -4.27 9.95 3.37
C ALA A 191 -3.20 11.04 3.55
N LEU A 192 -1.94 10.73 3.26
CA LEU A 192 -0.82 11.68 3.33
C LEU A 192 -0.98 12.83 2.33
N LYS A 193 -1.45 12.58 1.10
CA LYS A 193 -1.73 13.65 0.12
C LYS A 193 -2.77 14.65 0.64
N ILE A 194 -3.88 14.16 1.21
CA ILE A 194 -4.91 15.03 1.80
C ILE A 194 -4.32 15.84 2.96
N ALA A 195 -3.54 15.19 3.84
CA ALA A 195 -2.92 15.85 4.97
C ALA A 195 -1.86 16.90 4.54
N LYS A 196 -1.09 16.62 3.48
CA LYS A 196 -0.12 17.56 2.85
C LYS A 196 -0.80 18.82 2.32
N LEU A 197 -2.02 18.72 1.79
CA LEU A 197 -2.80 19.85 1.28
C LEU A 197 -3.41 20.73 2.38
N ASN A 198 -3.56 20.19 3.59
CA ASN A 198 -4.29 20.82 4.69
C ASN A 198 -3.38 21.07 5.91
N LYS A 199 -2.21 21.66 5.67
CA LYS A 199 -1.29 22.04 6.75
C LYS A 199 -1.89 23.15 7.62
N ARG A 200 -1.64 23.10 8.95
CA ARG A 200 -2.07 24.12 9.92
C ARG A 200 -3.58 24.40 9.88
N ILE A 201 -4.36 23.32 9.84
CA ILE A 201 -5.82 23.35 9.78
C ILE A 201 -6.45 23.67 11.14
N SER A 202 -7.63 24.31 11.14
CA SER A 202 -8.43 24.49 12.34
C SER A 202 -9.21 23.22 12.69
N ASN A 203 -9.58 23.04 13.96
CA ASN A 203 -10.38 21.87 14.39
C ASN A 203 -11.70 21.75 13.62
N ALA A 204 -12.37 22.88 13.32
CA ALA A 204 -13.62 22.88 12.56
C ALA A 204 -13.42 22.39 11.12
N ARG A 205 -12.36 22.86 10.45
CA ARG A 205 -12.07 22.41 9.08
C ARG A 205 -11.56 20.98 9.06
N ARG A 206 -10.81 20.53 10.08
CA ARG A 206 -10.42 19.13 10.24
C ARG A 206 -11.65 18.23 10.31
N ALA A 207 -12.60 18.55 11.18
CA ALA A 207 -13.84 17.80 11.32
C ALA A 207 -14.62 17.72 9.99
N GLN A 208 -14.68 18.83 9.26
CA GLN A 208 -15.34 18.85 7.95
C GLN A 208 -14.68 17.92 6.93
N ILE A 209 -13.34 17.92 6.83
CA ILE A 209 -12.63 17.01 5.91
C ILE A 209 -12.86 15.55 6.30
N ILE A 210 -12.82 15.26 7.60
CA ILE A 210 -13.04 13.90 8.10
C ILE A 210 -14.46 13.42 7.77
N ASP A 211 -15.47 14.26 7.94
CA ASP A 211 -16.86 13.97 7.56
C ASP A 211 -16.99 13.72 6.05
N GLU A 212 -16.46 14.63 5.22
CA GLU A 212 -16.45 14.52 3.75
C GLU A 212 -15.81 13.20 3.28
N ILE A 213 -14.64 12.83 3.82
CA ILE A 213 -13.96 11.59 3.46
C ILE A 213 -14.71 10.36 3.97
N THR A 214 -15.31 10.42 5.17
CA THR A 214 -16.10 9.32 5.72
C THR A 214 -17.30 9.02 4.84
N THR A 215 -18.04 10.05 4.41
CA THR A 215 -19.17 9.90 3.49
C THR A 215 -18.73 9.30 2.15
N GLN A 216 -17.65 9.81 1.55
CA GLN A 216 -17.14 9.27 0.29
C GLN A 216 -16.73 7.79 0.38
N GLU A 217 -16.15 7.37 1.51
CA GLU A 217 -15.76 5.98 1.70
C GLU A 217 -16.97 5.07 1.93
N ALA A 218 -18.00 5.54 2.62
CA ALA A 218 -19.27 4.84 2.75
C ALA A 218 -19.96 4.64 1.38
N GLU A 219 -20.07 5.72 0.59
CA GLU A 219 -20.66 5.68 -0.76
C GLU A 219 -19.90 4.71 -1.69
N LYS A 220 -18.57 4.69 -1.63
CA LYS A 220 -17.75 3.73 -2.41
C LYS A 220 -18.00 2.29 -1.99
N LEU A 221 -18.14 2.03 -0.70
CA LEU A 221 -18.42 0.68 -0.19
C LEU A 221 -19.81 0.21 -0.63
N GLU A 222 -20.81 1.08 -0.55
CA GLU A 222 -22.17 0.80 -1.02
C GLU A 222 -22.17 0.52 -2.53
N ALA A 223 -21.55 1.39 -3.34
CA ALA A 223 -21.45 1.20 -4.78
C ALA A 223 -20.69 -0.10 -5.16
N ALA A 224 -19.63 -0.44 -4.44
CA ALA A 224 -18.90 -1.69 -4.65
C ALA A 224 -19.74 -2.92 -4.28
N PHE A 225 -20.52 -2.83 -3.19
CA PHE A 225 -21.45 -3.87 -2.80
C PHE A 225 -22.55 -4.06 -3.85
N GLU A 226 -23.17 -2.98 -4.32
CA GLU A 226 -24.17 -3.03 -5.39
C GLU A 226 -23.59 -3.62 -6.68
N GLN A 227 -22.39 -3.19 -7.07
CA GLN A 227 -21.73 -3.73 -8.26
C GLN A 227 -21.41 -5.21 -8.12
N HIS A 228 -20.95 -5.65 -6.94
CA HIS A 228 -20.70 -7.07 -6.66
C HIS A 228 -22.01 -7.86 -6.67
N HIS A 229 -23.08 -7.33 -6.08
CA HIS A 229 -24.41 -7.94 -6.09
C HIS A 229 -24.95 -8.08 -7.52
N ARG A 230 -24.83 -7.03 -8.34
CA ARG A 230 -25.16 -7.07 -9.77
C ARG A 230 -24.35 -8.14 -10.49
N LYS A 231 -23.01 -8.15 -10.36
CA LYS A 231 -22.13 -9.17 -10.97
C LYS A 231 -22.47 -10.59 -10.53
N SER A 232 -22.80 -10.81 -9.27
CA SER A 232 -23.22 -12.12 -8.76
C SER A 232 -24.57 -12.54 -9.34
N ALA A 233 -25.52 -11.62 -9.49
CA ALA A 233 -26.78 -11.89 -10.18
C ALA A 233 -26.54 -12.20 -11.67
N HIS A 234 -25.64 -11.49 -12.33
CA HIS A 234 -25.27 -11.74 -13.73
C HIS A 234 -24.64 -13.13 -13.94
N GLN A 235 -23.84 -13.64 -12.99
CA GLN A 235 -23.27 -15.00 -13.08
C GLN A 235 -24.31 -16.13 -12.93
N SER A 236 -25.52 -15.82 -12.46
CA SER A 236 -26.60 -16.81 -12.30
C SER A 236 -27.50 -16.95 -13.53
N ILE A 237 -27.37 -16.05 -14.52
CA ILE A 237 -28.15 -16.10 -15.76
C ILE A 237 -27.66 -17.29 -16.59
N VAL A 238 -28.60 -18.14 -17.02
CA VAL A 238 -28.32 -19.31 -17.86
C VAL A 238 -28.95 -19.18 -19.25
N ASP A 239 -28.37 -19.88 -20.22
CA ASP A 239 -28.94 -20.01 -21.56
C ASP A 239 -30.32 -20.67 -21.50
N VAL A 240 -31.27 -20.15 -22.29
CA VAL A 240 -32.64 -20.71 -22.36
C VAL A 240 -32.96 -21.14 -23.77
N ALA A 241 -33.32 -22.42 -23.94
CA ALA A 241 -33.77 -22.94 -25.23
C ALA A 241 -35.26 -22.64 -25.44
N VAL A 242 -35.59 -21.93 -26.52
CA VAL A 242 -36.97 -21.55 -26.87
C VAL A 242 -37.22 -21.84 -28.34
N SER A 243 -38.22 -22.67 -28.64
CA SER A 243 -38.67 -22.97 -30.01
C SER A 243 -37.54 -23.39 -30.97
N GLY A 244 -36.59 -24.18 -30.47
CA GLY A 244 -35.45 -24.68 -31.27
C GLY A 244 -34.30 -23.69 -31.45
N THR A 245 -34.36 -22.51 -30.83
CA THR A 245 -33.27 -21.53 -30.77
C THR A 245 -32.79 -21.37 -29.32
N ILE A 246 -31.55 -20.91 -29.12
CA ILE A 246 -31.01 -20.62 -27.79
C ILE A 246 -30.97 -19.10 -27.61
N ALA A 247 -31.58 -18.62 -26.52
CA ALA A 247 -31.33 -17.30 -25.98
C ALA A 247 -30.12 -17.39 -25.06
N PRO A 248 -28.95 -16.87 -25.47
CA PRO A 248 -27.74 -17.01 -24.67
C PRO A 248 -27.79 -16.09 -23.45
N ALA A 249 -27.16 -16.51 -22.36
CA ALA A 249 -27.15 -15.80 -21.08
C ALA A 249 -26.71 -14.34 -21.21
N PHE A 250 -25.70 -14.05 -22.05
CA PHE A 250 -25.23 -12.68 -22.26
C PHE A 250 -26.28 -11.78 -22.94
N ALA A 251 -27.16 -12.33 -23.78
CA ALA A 251 -28.21 -11.57 -24.45
C ALA A 251 -29.39 -11.31 -23.50
N ILE A 252 -29.75 -12.32 -22.68
CA ILE A 252 -30.73 -12.18 -21.59
C ILE A 252 -30.24 -11.14 -20.57
N GLN A 253 -28.94 -11.19 -20.24
CA GLN A 253 -28.28 -10.21 -19.39
C GLN A 253 -28.38 -8.80 -19.96
N TRP A 254 -28.10 -8.63 -21.25
CA TRP A 254 -28.19 -7.32 -21.91
C TRP A 254 -29.60 -6.72 -21.79
N ALA A 255 -30.65 -7.54 -21.99
CA ALA A 255 -32.03 -7.08 -21.86
C ALA A 255 -32.35 -6.62 -20.44
N LEU A 256 -31.92 -7.38 -19.42
CA LEU A 256 -32.06 -6.99 -18.02
C LEU A 256 -31.30 -5.70 -17.68
N GLU A 257 -30.09 -5.50 -18.22
CA GLU A 257 -29.29 -4.28 -18.00
C GLU A 257 -29.88 -3.04 -18.67
N LYS A 258 -30.66 -3.22 -19.73
CA LYS A 258 -31.33 -2.16 -20.49
C LYS A 258 -32.79 -1.95 -20.07
N ASP A 259 -33.24 -2.63 -19.01
CA ASP A 259 -34.62 -2.62 -18.53
C ASP A 259 -35.63 -2.97 -19.65
N VAL A 260 -35.29 -3.93 -20.51
CA VAL A 260 -36.09 -4.41 -21.65
C VAL A 260 -36.86 -5.65 -21.24
N TYR A 261 -38.15 -5.52 -20.99
CA TYR A 261 -39.00 -6.59 -20.46
C TYR A 261 -39.94 -7.20 -21.51
N THR A 262 -40.15 -6.50 -22.62
CA THR A 262 -41.08 -6.91 -23.68
C THR A 262 -40.39 -7.01 -25.04
N LEU A 263 -41.00 -7.78 -25.95
CA LEU A 263 -40.51 -7.88 -27.33
C LEU A 263 -40.54 -6.50 -28.04
N ALA A 264 -41.54 -5.66 -27.74
CA ALA A 264 -41.66 -4.34 -28.35
C ALA A 264 -40.47 -3.43 -27.97
N GLU A 265 -40.13 -3.38 -26.67
CA GLU A 265 -38.97 -2.61 -26.17
C GLU A 265 -37.65 -3.11 -26.75
N LEU A 266 -37.51 -4.42 -26.98
CA LEU A 266 -36.31 -4.98 -27.60
C LEU A 266 -36.17 -4.52 -29.05
N CYS A 267 -37.26 -4.51 -29.82
CA CYS A 267 -37.26 -4.06 -31.21
C CYS A 267 -36.89 -2.57 -31.33
N ASP A 268 -37.29 -1.74 -30.36
CA ASP A 268 -36.93 -0.31 -30.34
C ASP A 268 -35.42 -0.09 -30.10
N LEU A 269 -34.71 -1.07 -29.55
CA LEU A 269 -33.27 -1.04 -29.25
C LEU A 269 -32.47 -2.01 -30.13
N GLU A 270 -32.98 -2.36 -31.30
CA GLU A 270 -32.32 -3.29 -32.23
C GLU A 270 -30.92 -2.80 -32.63
N ASP A 271 -30.81 -1.54 -33.05
CA ASP A 271 -29.55 -0.95 -33.48
C ASP A 271 -28.52 -0.94 -32.33
N ASP A 272 -28.96 -0.56 -31.12
CA ASP A 272 -28.13 -0.57 -29.91
C ASP A 272 -27.58 -1.96 -29.57
N TYR A 273 -28.39 -3.01 -29.77
CA TYR A 273 -27.96 -4.40 -29.56
C TYR A 273 -26.85 -4.78 -30.55
N PHE A 274 -27.06 -4.50 -31.84
CA PHE A 274 -26.11 -4.88 -32.88
C PHE A 274 -24.81 -4.07 -32.81
N ASP A 275 -24.86 -2.82 -32.40
CA ASP A 275 -23.68 -2.00 -32.13
C ASP A 275 -22.85 -2.57 -30.97
N GLN A 276 -23.52 -2.97 -29.88
CA GLN A 276 -22.83 -3.53 -28.71
C GLN A 276 -22.19 -4.90 -29.00
N PHE A 277 -22.81 -5.72 -29.85
CA PHE A 277 -22.36 -7.08 -30.15
C PHE A 277 -21.72 -7.24 -31.54
N GLN A 278 -21.28 -6.14 -32.17
CA GLN A 278 -20.67 -6.14 -33.50
C GLN A 278 -19.47 -7.11 -33.62
N THR A 279 -18.77 -7.36 -32.51
CA THR A 279 -17.58 -8.23 -32.45
C THR A 279 -17.88 -9.73 -32.50
N LEU A 280 -19.13 -10.17 -32.28
CA LEU A 280 -19.53 -11.58 -32.37
C LEU A 280 -19.54 -12.10 -33.81
N GLY A 281 -19.55 -11.20 -34.80
CA GLY A 281 -19.76 -11.53 -36.21
C GLY A 281 -21.24 -11.64 -36.56
N GLY A 282 -21.60 -11.21 -37.77
CA GLY A 282 -23.00 -10.97 -38.15
C GLY A 282 -23.95 -12.14 -37.94
N ALA A 283 -23.52 -13.38 -38.27
CA ALA A 283 -24.37 -14.56 -38.10
C ALA A 283 -24.63 -14.92 -36.61
N ALA A 284 -23.62 -14.75 -35.74
CA ALA A 284 -23.76 -15.05 -34.32
C ALA A 284 -24.58 -13.98 -33.59
N ALA A 285 -24.36 -12.70 -33.92
CA ALA A 285 -25.15 -11.59 -33.39
C ALA A 285 -26.64 -11.70 -33.79
N PHE A 286 -26.93 -12.07 -35.03
CA PHE A 286 -28.31 -12.30 -35.47
C PHE A 286 -28.97 -13.48 -34.76
N ALA A 287 -28.22 -14.58 -34.57
CA ALA A 287 -28.72 -15.76 -33.87
C ALA A 287 -29.02 -15.47 -32.39
N SER A 288 -28.16 -14.70 -31.72
CA SER A 288 -28.38 -14.32 -30.31
C SER A 288 -29.54 -13.33 -30.15
N TYR A 289 -29.67 -12.36 -31.07
CA TYR A 289 -30.79 -11.42 -31.08
C TYR A 289 -32.13 -12.13 -31.32
N ASN A 290 -32.19 -13.01 -32.33
CA ASN A 290 -33.38 -13.83 -32.61
C ASN A 290 -33.73 -14.76 -31.42
N GLY A 291 -32.73 -15.35 -30.77
CA GLY A 291 -32.92 -16.13 -29.54
C GLY A 291 -33.56 -15.29 -28.43
N LEU A 292 -33.06 -14.07 -28.20
CA LEU A 292 -33.59 -13.14 -27.21
C LEU A 292 -35.02 -12.69 -27.54
N GLN A 293 -35.33 -12.39 -28.81
CA GLN A 293 -36.69 -12.07 -29.27
C GLN A 293 -37.67 -13.20 -28.95
N LEU A 294 -37.29 -14.45 -29.25
CA LEU A 294 -38.13 -15.61 -28.96
C LEU A 294 -38.31 -15.83 -27.45
N TYR A 295 -37.26 -15.59 -26.66
CA TYR A 295 -37.33 -15.67 -25.21
C TYR A 295 -38.27 -14.64 -24.60
N LEU A 296 -38.15 -13.35 -24.95
CA LEU A 296 -39.06 -12.30 -24.47
C LEU A 296 -40.50 -12.54 -24.93
N LYS A 297 -40.69 -13.00 -26.16
CA LYS A 297 -42.02 -13.38 -26.65
C LYS A 297 -42.64 -14.52 -25.85
N ALA A 298 -41.86 -15.55 -25.53
CA ALA A 298 -42.35 -16.66 -24.71
C ALA A 298 -42.69 -16.22 -23.27
N ARG A 299 -41.96 -15.23 -22.74
CA ARG A 299 -42.24 -14.61 -21.44
C ARG A 299 -43.53 -13.78 -21.40
N GLU A 300 -44.16 -13.44 -22.52
CA GLU A 300 -45.49 -12.82 -22.52
C GLU A 300 -46.57 -13.79 -21.98
N GLU A 301 -46.30 -15.11 -21.99
CA GLU A 301 -47.18 -16.14 -21.48
C GLU A 301 -46.84 -16.52 -20.03
N SER A 302 -47.74 -16.18 -19.09
CA SER A 302 -47.53 -16.45 -17.65
C SER A 302 -47.31 -17.93 -17.33
N VAL A 303 -47.97 -18.83 -18.08
CA VAL A 303 -47.82 -20.28 -17.94
C VAL A 303 -46.43 -20.74 -18.38
N TRP A 304 -45.83 -20.08 -19.36
CA TRP A 304 -44.50 -20.43 -19.83
C TRP A 304 -43.43 -20.02 -18.81
N ILE A 305 -43.54 -18.81 -18.25
CA ILE A 305 -42.62 -18.31 -17.21
C ILE A 305 -42.53 -19.29 -16.05
N GLU A 306 -43.67 -19.75 -15.53
CA GLU A 306 -43.68 -20.61 -14.34
C GLU A 306 -43.05 -21.99 -14.58
N ASN A 307 -43.23 -22.54 -15.78
CA ASN A 307 -42.87 -23.92 -16.09
C ASN A 307 -41.53 -24.10 -16.80
N HIS A 308 -41.04 -23.07 -17.51
CA HIS A 308 -39.91 -23.21 -18.43
C HIS A 308 -38.81 -22.16 -18.27
N ASP A 309 -39.08 -21.04 -17.58
CA ASP A 309 -38.09 -19.98 -17.47
C ASP A 309 -37.13 -20.21 -16.29
N LEU A 310 -35.91 -20.63 -16.62
CA LEU A 310 -34.84 -20.89 -15.66
C LEU A 310 -34.33 -19.62 -14.97
N ASN A 311 -34.56 -18.45 -15.57
CA ASN A 311 -34.12 -17.16 -15.07
C ASN A 311 -35.26 -16.38 -14.40
N LYS A 312 -36.45 -16.97 -14.20
CA LYS A 312 -37.69 -16.24 -13.78
C LYS A 312 -37.51 -15.29 -12.60
N GLU A 313 -36.73 -15.69 -11.60
CA GLU A 313 -36.51 -14.93 -10.36
C GLU A 313 -35.69 -13.64 -10.57
N LEU A 314 -34.98 -13.54 -11.69
CA LEU A 314 -34.13 -12.40 -12.05
C LEU A 314 -34.91 -11.27 -12.75
N TRP A 315 -36.10 -11.57 -13.25
CA TRP A 315 -36.98 -10.65 -13.95
C TRP A 315 -38.05 -10.10 -13.01
N ARG A 316 -37.64 -9.19 -12.12
CA ARG A 316 -38.51 -8.49 -11.17
C ARG A 316 -38.83 -7.07 -11.62
#